data_AF-A0AAV7K580-F1
#
_entry.id   AF-A0AAV7K580-F1
#
_cell.length_a   1.000
_cell.length_b   1.000
_cell.length_c   1.000
_cell.angle_alpha   90.00
_cell.angle_beta   90.00
_cell.angle_gamma   90.00
#
_symmetry.space_group_name_H-M   'P 1'
#
loop_
_entity.id
_entity.type
_entity.pdbx_description
1 polymer ?
#
loop_
_entity_poly.entity_id
_entity_poly.type
_entity_poly.pdbx_seq_one_letter_code
_entity_poly.pdbx_strand_id
1 'polypeptide(L)'
;MRYYYTTKRRTVKKTFNQLKQRYQDANGKVTSAQLIVHKVESEYETVQAQIIAITEELRKSINKLNELALKPTSLSTSDYLDILIESEKTSAEPGWQDRVQHLTKVKERVDCPFMVSEQVANFPQRG
;
A
#
# COMPACT_ATOMS: atom_id res chain seq x y z
N MET A 1 30.78 40.05 -25.98
CA MET A 1 30.31 41.10 -25.04
C MET A 1 30.10 40.44 -23.68
N ARG A 2 30.55 41.08 -22.59
CA ARG A 2 30.49 40.53 -21.23
C ARG A 2 29.53 41.38 -20.39
N TYR A 3 28.43 40.78 -19.96
CA TYR A 3 27.45 41.44 -19.09
C TYR A 3 27.81 41.20 -17.63
N TYR A 4 27.50 42.18 -16.78
CA TYR A 4 27.59 42.04 -15.33
C TYR A 4 26.32 42.57 -14.68
N TYR A 5 25.88 41.88 -13.63
CA TYR A 5 24.73 42.27 -12.83
C TYR A 5 25.18 43.07 -11.62
N THR A 6 24.45 44.13 -11.28
CA THR A 6 24.71 44.94 -10.08
C THR A 6 23.47 44.96 -9.21
N THR A 7 23.59 44.57 -7.96
CA THR A 7 22.51 44.67 -6.99
C THR A 7 22.46 46.09 -6.42
N LYS A 8 21.36 46.81 -6.65
CA LYS A 8 21.15 48.15 -6.07
C LYS A 8 19.98 48.13 -5.09
N ARG A 9 20.20 48.62 -3.86
CA ARG A 9 19.13 48.85 -2.88
C ARG A 9 18.40 50.15 -3.21
N ARG A 10 17.07 50.10 -3.29
CA ARG A 10 16.20 51.28 -3.36
C ARG A 10 15.26 51.29 -2.17
N THR A 11 15.17 52.43 -1.50
CA THR A 11 14.19 52.65 -0.43
C THR A 11 12.84 52.96 -1.09
N VAL A 12 11.85 52.10 -0.86
CA VAL A 12 10.49 52.24 -1.41
C VAL A 12 9.55 52.54 -0.25
N LYS A 13 8.76 53.63 -0.35
CA LYS A 13 7.70 53.89 0.63
C LYS A 13 6.59 52.86 0.44
N LYS A 14 6.57 51.82 1.27
CA LYS A 14 5.43 50.91 1.41
C LYS A 14 4.62 51.37 2.61
N THR A 15 3.33 51.60 2.43
CA THR A 15 2.43 51.95 3.54
C THR A 15 2.39 50.75 4.50
N PHE A 16 2.62 50.99 5.80
CA PHE A 16 2.61 49.96 6.85
C PHE A 16 1.39 49.03 6.75
N ASN A 17 0.22 49.60 6.45
CA ASN A 17 -1.02 48.86 6.26
C ASN A 17 -0.95 47.82 5.13
N GLN A 18 -0.31 48.13 4.00
CA GLN A 18 -0.15 47.18 2.89
C GLN A 18 0.78 46.02 3.24
N LEU A 19 1.83 46.29 4.03
CA LEU A 19 2.74 45.25 4.50
C LEU A 19 2.04 44.34 5.52
N LYS A 20 1.29 44.93 6.46
CA LYS A 20 0.48 44.21 7.44
C LYS A 20 -0.57 43.31 6.79
N GLN A 21 -1.29 43.83 5.79
CA GLN A 21 -2.30 43.06 5.07
C GLN A 21 -1.70 41.86 4.32
N ARG A 22 -0.58 42.05 3.60
CA ARG A 22 0.11 40.95 2.91
C ARG A 22 0.61 39.87 3.88
N TYR A 23 1.07 40.27 5.06
CA TYR A 23 1.50 39.35 6.09
C TYR A 23 0.30 38.54 6.64
N GLN A 24 -0.81 39.21 6.94
CA GLN A 24 -2.03 38.55 7.41
C GLN A 24 -2.60 37.58 6.36
N ASP A 25 -2.63 37.98 5.08
CA ASP A 25 -3.09 37.12 3.98
C ASP A 25 -2.18 35.90 3.79
N ALA A 26 -0.86 36.08 3.85
CA ALA A 26 0.10 34.99 3.74
C ALA A 26 -0.04 34.02 4.93
N ASN A 27 -0.17 34.55 6.14
CA ASN A 27 -0.34 33.75 7.34
C ASN A 27 -1.65 32.95 7.31
N GLY A 28 -2.76 33.58 6.89
CA GLY A 28 -4.05 32.90 6.74
C GLY A 28 -4.01 31.75 5.73
N LYS A 29 -3.29 31.90 4.61
CA LYS A 29 -3.08 30.83 3.62
C LYS A 29 -2.25 29.67 4.17
N VAL A 30 -1.19 29.96 4.94
CA VAL A 30 -0.36 28.92 5.58
C VAL A 30 -1.18 28.14 6.60
N THR A 31 -1.97 28.81 7.43
CA THR A 31 -2.87 28.14 8.39
C THR A 31 -3.91 27.27 7.67
N SER A 32 -4.50 27.75 6.56
CA SER A 32 -5.44 26.96 5.76
C SER A 32 -4.79 25.70 5.18
N ALA A 33 -3.56 25.77 4.70
CA ALA A 33 -2.85 24.62 4.16
C ALA A 33 -2.51 23.59 5.25
N GLN A 34 -2.05 24.05 6.42
CA GLN A 34 -1.76 23.20 7.58
C GLN A 34 -3.00 22.45 8.08
N LEU A 35 -4.17 23.11 8.11
CA LEU A 35 -5.43 22.47 8.48
C LEU A 35 -5.82 21.34 7.53
N ILE A 36 -5.61 21.53 6.21
CA ILE A 36 -5.89 20.49 5.21
C ILE A 36 -4.96 19.30 5.41
N VAL A 37 -3.66 19.54 5.63
CA VAL A 37 -2.68 18.46 5.88
C VAL A 37 -3.06 17.66 7.12
N HIS A 38 -3.33 18.34 8.25
CA HIS A 38 -3.73 17.69 9.49
C HIS A 38 -5.03 16.87 9.33
N LYS A 39 -5.99 17.37 8.55
CA LYS A 39 -7.23 16.64 8.27
C LYS A 39 -6.94 15.34 7.50
N VAL A 40 -6.11 15.40 6.46
CA VAL A 40 -5.73 14.22 5.67
C VAL A 40 -4.96 13.20 6.51
N GLU A 41 -4.04 13.66 7.37
CA GLU A 41 -3.31 12.79 8.30
C GLU A 41 -4.27 12.09 9.28
N SER A 42 -5.22 12.82 9.85
CA SER A 42 -6.22 12.25 10.75
C SER A 42 -7.12 11.23 10.04
N GLU A 43 -7.58 11.53 8.82
CA GLU A 43 -8.35 10.57 8.00
C GLU A 43 -7.53 9.31 7.71
N TYR A 44 -6.25 9.45 7.37
CA TYR A 44 -5.35 8.32 7.15
C TYR A 44 -5.21 7.43 8.40
N GLU A 45 -4.96 8.03 9.56
CA GLU A 45 -4.87 7.30 10.83
C GLU A 45 -6.16 6.54 11.16
N THR A 46 -7.32 7.14 10.93
CA THR A 46 -8.60 6.46 11.17
C THR A 46 -8.80 5.25 10.27
N VAL A 47 -8.42 5.33 8.99
CA VAL A 47 -8.50 4.20 8.05
C VAL A 47 -7.51 3.09 8.47
N GLN A 48 -6.29 3.46 8.87
CA GLN A 48 -5.32 2.48 9.37
C GLN A 48 -5.84 1.73 10.61
N ALA A 49 -6.47 2.44 11.55
CA ALA A 49 -7.08 1.81 12.71
C ALA A 49 -8.20 0.82 12.34
N GLN A 50 -9.02 1.16 11.34
CA GLN A 50 -10.06 0.26 10.83
C GLN A 50 -9.48 -1.01 10.20
N ILE A 51 -8.41 -0.88 9.40
CA ILE A 51 -7.72 -2.03 8.79
C ILE A 51 -7.18 -2.97 9.88
N ILE A 52 -6.57 -2.43 10.93
CA ILE A 52 -6.06 -3.22 12.06
C ILE A 52 -7.21 -3.97 12.73
N ALA A 53 -8.32 -3.28 13.03
CA ALA A 53 -9.49 -3.89 13.68
C ALA A 53 -10.08 -5.05 12.85
N ILE A 54 -10.26 -4.85 11.54
CA ILE A 54 -10.75 -5.89 10.63
C ILE A 54 -9.78 -7.06 10.57
N THR A 55 -8.47 -6.78 10.52
CA THR A 55 -7.44 -7.83 10.48
C THR A 55 -7.46 -8.69 11.75
N GLU A 56 -7.64 -8.06 12.91
CA GLU A 56 -7.78 -8.80 14.17
C GLU A 56 -9.05 -9.66 14.21
N GLU A 57 -10.17 -9.15 13.68
CA GLU A 57 -11.42 -9.90 13.58
C GLU A 57 -11.30 -11.10 12.63
N LEU A 58 -10.65 -10.90 11.48
CA LEU A 58 -10.31 -11.97 10.54
C LEU A 58 -9.45 -13.04 11.20
N ARG A 59 -8.41 -12.65 11.95
CA ARG A 59 -7.57 -13.62 12.68
C ARG A 59 -8.37 -14.41 13.72
N LYS A 60 -9.25 -13.74 14.48
CA LYS A 60 -10.11 -14.40 15.47
C LYS A 60 -11.08 -15.39 14.82
N SER A 61 -11.71 -15.00 13.71
CA SER A 61 -12.63 -15.87 12.98
C SER A 61 -11.92 -17.08 12.37
N ILE A 62 -10.71 -16.90 11.80
CA ILE A 62 -9.86 -18.00 11.30
C ILE A 62 -9.47 -18.95 12.44
N ASN A 63 -9.03 -18.42 13.58
CA ASN A 63 -8.65 -19.25 14.73
C ASN A 63 -9.85 -20.06 15.26
N LYS A 64 -11.03 -19.44 15.39
CA LYS A 64 -12.25 -20.13 15.81
C LYS A 64 -12.68 -21.20 14.80
N LEU A 65 -12.54 -20.92 13.50
CA LEU A 65 -12.80 -21.91 12.45
C LEU A 65 -11.84 -23.09 12.55
N ASN A 66 -10.55 -22.83 12.82
CA ASN A 66 -9.53 -23.85 13.03
C ASN A 66 -9.78 -24.70 14.30
N GLU A 67 -10.28 -24.09 15.38
CA GLU A 67 -10.63 -24.79 16.63
C GLU A 67 -11.86 -25.69 16.46
N LEU A 68 -12.86 -25.25 15.69
CA LEU A 68 -14.09 -26.01 15.43
C LEU A 68 -13.93 -27.05 14.31
N ALA A 69 -12.93 -26.89 13.46
CA ALA A 69 -12.65 -27.86 12.42
C ALA A 69 -12.17 -29.17 13.08
N LEU A 70 -12.93 -30.27 12.89
CA LEU A 70 -12.54 -31.62 13.35
C LEU A 70 -11.13 -32.05 12.87
N LYS A 71 -10.61 -31.36 11.85
CA LYS A 71 -9.23 -31.40 11.40
C LYS A 71 -8.78 -29.94 11.30
N PRO A 72 -7.88 -29.43 12.17
CA PRO A 72 -7.33 -28.10 11.98
C PRO A 72 -6.71 -28.09 10.58
N THR A 73 -7.20 -27.21 9.71
CA THR A 73 -6.61 -27.08 8.39
C THR A 73 -5.25 -26.43 8.57
N SER A 74 -4.21 -27.24 8.82
CA SER A 74 -2.91 -26.97 8.22
C SER A 74 -3.08 -27.21 6.73
N LEU A 75 -3.86 -26.35 6.08
CA LEU A 75 -4.12 -26.43 4.67
C LEU A 75 -2.75 -26.40 4.01
N SER A 76 -2.35 -27.51 3.38
CA SER A 76 -1.11 -27.51 2.63
C SER A 76 -1.21 -26.38 1.60
N THR A 77 -0.08 -25.80 1.20
CA THR A 77 -0.05 -24.82 0.11
C THR A 77 -0.78 -25.36 -1.13
N SER A 78 -0.76 -26.69 -1.35
CA SER A 78 -1.52 -27.37 -2.40
C SER A 78 -3.04 -27.33 -2.19
N ASP A 79 -3.51 -27.67 -0.99
CA ASP A 79 -4.94 -27.65 -0.64
C ASP A 79 -5.53 -26.23 -0.73
N TYR A 80 -4.72 -25.19 -0.45
CA TYR A 80 -5.13 -23.79 -0.63
C TYR A 80 -5.29 -23.40 -2.09
N LEU A 81 -4.37 -23.87 -2.95
CA LEU A 81 -4.44 -23.63 -4.38
C LEU A 81 -5.69 -24.27 -5.01
N ASP A 82 -6.13 -25.43 -4.50
CA ASP A 82 -7.39 -26.04 -4.93
C ASP A 82 -8.61 -25.18 -4.62
N ILE A 83 -8.68 -24.62 -3.41
CA ILE A 83 -9.77 -23.73 -3.02
C ILE A 83 -9.77 -22.48 -3.91
N LEU A 84 -8.59 -21.90 -4.20
CA LEU A 84 -8.48 -20.74 -5.09
C LEU A 84 -8.93 -21.04 -6.52
N ILE A 85 -8.55 -22.19 -7.07
CA ILE A 85 -8.96 -22.62 -8.41
C ILE A 85 -10.49 -22.77 -8.48
N GLU A 86 -11.11 -23.40 -7.47
CA GLU A 86 -12.56 -23.55 -7.41
C GLU A 86 -13.28 -22.21 -7.19
N SER A 87 -12.70 -21.29 -6.41
CA SER A 87 -13.25 -19.94 -6.25
C SER A 87 -13.23 -19.13 -7.56
N GLU A 88 -12.17 -19.24 -8.36
CA GLU A 88 -12.08 -18.56 -9.66
C GLU A 88 -13.08 -19.16 -10.67
N LYS A 89 -13.27 -20.49 -10.66
CA LYS A 89 -14.28 -21.15 -11.48
C LYS A 89 -15.70 -20.71 -11.13
N THR A 90 -16.01 -20.59 -9.83
CA THR A 90 -17.35 -20.22 -9.35
C THR A 90 -17.64 -18.73 -9.51
N SER A 91 -16.63 -17.86 -9.35
CA SER A 91 -16.78 -16.41 -9.56
C SER A 91 -16.92 -16.05 -11.04
N ALA A 92 -16.28 -16.81 -11.95
CA ALA A 92 -16.38 -16.66 -13.40
C ALA A 92 -16.11 -15.23 -13.94
N GLU A 93 -15.27 -14.46 -13.24
CA GLU A 93 -14.88 -13.11 -13.61
C GLU A 93 -14.11 -13.08 -14.95
N PRO A 94 -14.21 -12.03 -15.77
CA PRO A 94 -13.49 -11.95 -17.05
C PRO A 94 -12.00 -12.35 -16.93
N GLY A 95 -11.55 -13.25 -17.81
CA GLY A 95 -10.18 -13.79 -17.77
C GLY A 95 -9.91 -14.86 -16.71
N TRP A 96 -10.94 -15.40 -16.03
CA TRP A 96 -10.79 -16.44 -15.01
C TRP A 96 -10.13 -17.73 -15.54
N GLN A 97 -10.35 -18.08 -16.81
CA GLN A 97 -9.75 -19.27 -17.42
C GLN A 97 -8.22 -19.21 -17.42
N ASP A 98 -7.65 -18.05 -17.74
CA ASP A 98 -6.20 -17.83 -17.74
C ASP A 98 -5.64 -17.87 -16.32
N ARG A 99 -6.38 -17.33 -15.34
CA ARG A 99 -6.00 -17.38 -13.92
C ARG A 99 -6.03 -18.81 -13.38
N VAL A 100 -7.07 -19.58 -13.70
CA VAL A 100 -7.18 -21.02 -13.34
C VAL A 100 -6.03 -21.83 -13.94
N GLN A 101 -5.68 -21.60 -15.21
CA GLN A 101 -4.55 -22.28 -15.84
C GLN A 101 -3.22 -21.96 -15.15
N HIS A 102 -3.00 -20.70 -14.76
CA HIS A 102 -1.80 -20.30 -14.00
C HIS A 102 -1.76 -20.95 -12.62
N LEU A 103 -2.87 -20.90 -11.88
CA LEU A 103 -2.96 -21.50 -10.54
C LEU A 103 -2.74 -23.02 -10.58
N THR A 104 -3.23 -23.70 -11.62
CA THR A 104 -3.01 -25.14 -11.82
C THR A 104 -1.53 -25.46 -12.01
N LYS A 105 -0.80 -24.67 -12.83
CA LYS A 105 0.66 -24.83 -13.01
C LYS A 105 1.46 -24.56 -11.72
N VAL A 106 1.00 -23.61 -10.90
CA VAL A 106 1.64 -23.34 -9.60
C VAL A 106 1.42 -24.52 -8.66
N LYS A 107 0.22 -25.11 -8.65
CA LYS A 107 -0.07 -26.30 -7.85
C LYS A 107 0.82 -27.49 -8.24
N GLU A 108 0.97 -27.75 -9.52
CA GLU A 108 1.86 -28.81 -10.03
C GLU A 108 3.31 -28.64 -9.53
N ARG A 109 3.80 -27.41 -9.40
CA ARG A 109 5.15 -27.12 -8.87
C ARG A 109 5.25 -27.31 -7.35
N VAL A 110 4.19 -27.02 -6.62
CA VAL A 110 4.12 -27.24 -5.16
C VAL A 110 4.07 -28.73 -4.84
N ASP A 111 3.33 -29.51 -5.64
CA ASP A 111 3.19 -30.96 -5.49
C ASP A 111 4.43 -31.73 -5.97
N CYS A 112 5.21 -31.16 -6.91
CA CYS A 112 6.49 -31.71 -7.38
C CYS A 112 7.67 -30.76 -7.07
N PRO A 113 8.26 -30.81 -5.85
CA PRO A 113 9.29 -29.88 -5.39
C PRO A 113 10.64 -29.96 -6.15
N PHE A 114 10.84 -31.01 -6.96
CA PHE A 114 12.12 -31.33 -7.60
C PHE A 114 12.63 -30.24 -8.55
N MET A 115 11.77 -29.31 -9.00
CA MET A 115 12.16 -28.23 -9.93
C MET A 115 12.61 -26.92 -9.25
N VAL A 116 12.53 -26.80 -7.92
CA VAL A 116 12.79 -25.52 -7.22
C VAL A 116 14.28 -25.30 -6.91
N SER A 117 15.14 -26.31 -7.04
CA SER A 117 16.56 -26.22 -6.67
C SER A 117 17.45 -25.45 -7.66
N GLU A 118 17.02 -25.18 -8.89
CA GLU A 118 17.90 -24.62 -9.92
C GLU A 118 17.83 -23.09 -10.06
N GLN A 119 16.89 -22.41 -9.41
CA GLN A 119 16.76 -20.94 -9.50
C GLN A 119 17.31 -20.16 -8.28
N VAL A 120 17.64 -20.83 -7.17
CA VAL A 120 18.21 -20.15 -5.98
C VAL A 120 19.75 -20.07 -6.03
N ALA A 121 20.41 -20.81 -6.94
CA ALA A 121 21.87 -20.86 -7.02
C ALA A 121 22.55 -19.66 -7.73
N ASN A 122 21.78 -18.73 -8.34
CA ASN A 122 22.31 -17.63 -9.14
C ASN A 122 22.12 -16.24 -8.52
N PHE A 123 22.19 -16.12 -7.19
CA PHE A 123 22.38 -14.82 -6.54
C PHE A 123 23.82 -14.73 -5.99
N PRO A 124 24.67 -13.81 -6.52
CA PRO A 124 26.00 -13.60 -5.97
C PRO A 124 25.86 -13.02 -4.56
N GLN A 125 26.30 -13.78 -3.56
CA GLN A 125 26.43 -13.28 -2.20
C GLN A 125 27.53 -12.21 -2.21
N ARG A 126 27.15 -10.94 -2.03
CA ARG A 126 28.07 -9.86 -1.67
C ARG A 126 28.07 -9.72 -0.16
N GLY A 127 29.24 -9.85 0.46
CA GLY A 127 29.49 -9.62 1.88
C GLY A 127 30.53 -10.56 2.41
#